data_AF-A0A954RL76-F1
#
_entry.id   AF-A0A954RL76-F1
#
_cell.length_a   1.000
_cell.length_b   1.000
_cell.length_c   1.000
_cell.angle_alpha   90.00
_cell.angle_beta   90.00
_cell.angle_gamma   90.00
#
_symmetry.space_group_name_H-M   'P 1'
#
loop_
_entity.id
_entity.type
_entity.pdbx_description
1 polymer ?
#
loop_
_entity_poly.entity_id
_entity_poly.type
_entity_poly.pdbx_seq_one_letter_code
_entity_poly.pdbx_strand_id
1 'polypeptide(L)'
;MKTFKDNADRTWTVTVNVDAIKRVRSLLSIDLMEAVEGKLIERLIGDPVLLCDVIYCVCKEDADAKGITDEEFGRAMAGDAIELATTALLEELVDFFPQGKRQLLRKALAKLETLQETMLAVVSERLDSPELDAQLLAELRKLGDSSGDSPASSESTPVP
;
A
#
# COMPACT_ATOMS: atom_id res chain seq x y z
N MET A 1 2.11 -19.58 11.96
CA MET A 1 1.99 -19.75 10.50
C MET A 1 0.69 -19.10 10.08
N LYS A 2 0.80 -18.02 9.31
CA LYS A 2 -0.35 -17.30 8.75
C LYS A 2 -0.49 -17.63 7.28
N THR A 3 -1.70 -17.49 6.76
CA THR A 3 -1.99 -17.79 5.36
C THR A 3 -2.82 -16.69 4.76
N PHE A 4 -2.63 -16.45 3.47
CA PHE A 4 -3.51 -15.59 2.69
C PHE A 4 -3.87 -16.26 1.36
N LYS A 5 -4.87 -15.71 0.67
CA LYS A 5 -5.29 -16.16 -0.65
C LYS A 5 -5.00 -15.05 -1.67
N ASP A 6 -4.43 -15.41 -2.82
CA ASP A 6 -4.23 -14.47 -3.92
C ASP A 6 -5.44 -14.43 -4.88
N ASN A 7 -5.38 -13.56 -5.90
CA ASN A 7 -6.48 -13.42 -6.87
C ASN A 7 -6.58 -14.58 -7.87
N ALA A 8 -5.64 -15.53 -7.84
CA ALA A 8 -5.72 -16.78 -8.59
C ALA A 8 -6.28 -17.92 -7.71
N ASP A 9 -6.88 -17.57 -6.58
CA ASP A 9 -7.43 -18.47 -5.57
C ASP A 9 -6.40 -19.43 -4.93
N ARG A 10 -5.10 -19.12 -5.03
CA ARG A 10 -4.03 -19.92 -4.41
C ARG A 10 -3.84 -19.53 -2.96
N THR A 11 -3.73 -20.51 -2.07
CA THR A 11 -3.38 -20.28 -0.67
C THR A 11 -1.88 -20.31 -0.49
N TRP A 12 -1.34 -19.27 0.13
CA TRP A 12 0.08 -19.11 0.44
C TRP A 12 0.30 -19.21 1.94
N THR A 13 1.32 -19.97 2.33
CA THR A 13 1.74 -20.04 3.74
C THR A 13 2.90 -19.09 3.98
N VAL A 14 2.68 -18.11 4.86
CA VAL A 14 3.71 -17.18 5.31
C VAL A 14 4.35 -17.77 6.55
N THR A 15 5.66 -18.00 6.48
CA THR A 15 6.46 -18.50 7.61
C THR A 15 7.71 -17.65 7.75
N VAL A 16 7.77 -16.83 8.81
CA VAL A 16 8.97 -16.03 9.10
C VAL A 16 9.86 -16.81 10.06
N ASN A 17 10.93 -17.37 9.51
CA ASN A 17 11.98 -18.06 10.27
C ASN A 17 13.37 -17.51 9.87
N VAL A 18 14.43 -18.04 10.49
CA VAL A 18 15.81 -17.58 10.22
C VAL A 18 16.21 -17.77 8.75
N ASP A 19 15.73 -18.83 8.09
CA ASP A 19 16.03 -19.08 6.68
C ASP A 19 15.33 -18.07 5.77
N ALA A 20 14.03 -17.83 5.98
CA ALA A 20 13.26 -16.82 5.26
C ALA A 20 13.88 -15.42 5.38
N ILE A 21 14.32 -15.03 6.58
CA ILE A 21 15.00 -13.74 6.81
C ILE A 21 16.31 -13.66 6.02
N LYS A 22 17.13 -14.72 6.05
CA LYS A 22 18.38 -14.77 5.28
C LYS A 22 18.13 -14.68 3.78
N ARG A 23 17.08 -15.32 3.30
CA ARG A 23 16.69 -15.32 1.88
C ARG A 23 16.24 -13.93 1.42
N VAL A 24 15.36 -13.28 2.17
CA VAL A 24 14.95 -11.89 1.88
C VAL A 24 16.16 -10.97 1.85
N ARG A 25 17.08 -11.11 2.83
CA ARG A 25 18.32 -10.34 2.86
C ARG A 25 19.21 -10.60 1.65
N SER A 26 19.35 -11.86 1.24
CA SER A 26 20.21 -12.24 0.13
C SER A 26 19.65 -11.82 -1.24
N LEU A 27 18.33 -11.88 -1.42
CA LEU A 27 17.69 -11.64 -2.71
C LEU A 27 17.35 -10.16 -2.92
N LEU A 28 16.93 -9.46 -1.86
CA LEU A 28 16.39 -8.10 -1.95
C LEU A 28 17.25 -7.05 -1.25
N SER A 29 18.33 -7.44 -0.57
CA SER A 29 19.13 -6.55 0.29
C SER A 29 18.29 -5.85 1.39
N ILE A 30 17.28 -6.55 1.91
CA ILE A 30 16.37 -6.06 2.97
C ILE A 30 16.56 -6.90 4.23
N ASP A 31 16.72 -6.25 5.39
CA ASP A 31 16.70 -6.95 6.67
C ASP A 31 15.33 -6.81 7.35
N LEU A 32 14.53 -7.89 7.34
CA LEU A 32 13.22 -7.92 8.02
C LEU A 32 13.31 -7.57 9.51
N MET A 33 14.48 -7.69 10.13
CA MET A 33 14.69 -7.31 11.53
C MET A 33 14.57 -5.79 11.77
N GLU A 34 14.77 -4.96 10.74
CA GLU A 34 14.61 -3.51 10.81
C GLU A 34 13.14 -3.08 10.97
N ALA A 35 12.19 -3.99 10.75
CA ALA A 35 10.77 -3.73 11.00
C ALA A 35 10.45 -3.35 12.45
N VAL A 36 11.28 -3.75 13.41
CA VAL A 36 11.14 -3.37 14.82
C VAL A 36 11.27 -1.86 15.01
N GLU A 37 12.02 -1.19 14.13
CA GLU A 37 12.22 0.27 14.15
C GLU A 37 11.11 1.03 13.41
N GLY A 38 10.12 0.33 12.84
CA GLY A 38 8.97 0.92 12.15
C GLY A 38 9.24 1.36 10.71
N LYS A 39 10.45 1.83 10.38
CA LYS A 39 10.79 2.36 9.04
C LYS A 39 10.56 1.34 7.91
N LEU A 40 10.93 0.09 8.13
CA LEU A 40 10.69 -0.95 7.12
C LEU A 40 9.18 -1.22 6.95
N ILE A 41 8.39 -1.14 8.02
CA ILE A 41 6.94 -1.30 7.94
C ILE A 41 6.31 -0.16 7.13
N GLU A 42 6.70 1.08 7.39
CA GLU A 42 6.25 2.24 6.60
C GLU A 42 6.60 2.08 5.12
N ARG A 43 7.82 1.62 4.82
CA ARG A 43 8.27 1.37 3.45
C ARG A 43 7.46 0.26 2.77
N LEU A 44 7.22 -0.86 3.45
CA LEU A 44 6.44 -1.97 2.89
C LEU A 44 4.97 -1.60 2.66
N ILE A 45 4.37 -0.78 3.52
CA ILE A 45 3.00 -0.28 3.34
C ILE A 45 2.93 0.71 2.17
N GLY A 46 3.92 1.61 2.04
CA GLY A 46 3.96 2.62 0.98
C GLY A 46 4.40 2.11 -0.39
N ASP A 47 5.02 0.93 -0.45
CA ASP A 47 5.54 0.32 -1.67
C ASP A 47 4.98 -1.11 -1.82
N PRO A 48 3.80 -1.28 -2.43
CA PRO A 48 3.16 -2.59 -2.60
C PRO A 48 3.95 -3.52 -3.53
N VAL A 49 4.82 -2.99 -4.39
CA VAL A 49 5.69 -3.79 -5.25
C VAL A 49 6.78 -4.44 -4.40
N LEU A 50 7.48 -3.64 -3.59
CA LEU A 50 8.48 -4.14 -2.65
C LEU A 50 7.88 -5.17 -1.68
N LEU A 51 6.68 -4.89 -1.17
CA LEU A 51 5.95 -5.82 -0.33
C LEU A 51 5.72 -7.15 -1.05
N CYS A 52 5.24 -7.11 -2.30
CA CYS A 52 5.04 -8.31 -3.11
C CYS A 52 6.33 -9.13 -3.26
N ASP A 53 7.45 -8.47 -3.58
CA ASP A 53 8.76 -9.12 -3.71
C ASP A 53 9.19 -9.80 -2.40
N VAL A 54 8.98 -9.13 -1.26
CA VAL A 54 9.27 -9.67 0.07
C VAL A 54 8.40 -10.89 0.38
N ILE A 55 7.08 -10.81 0.12
CA ILE A 55 6.17 -11.94 0.33
C ILE A 55 6.58 -13.12 -0.55
N TYR A 56 6.89 -12.89 -1.83
CA TYR A 56 7.35 -13.94 -2.73
C TYR A 56 8.62 -14.60 -2.20
N CYS A 57 9.59 -13.83 -1.73
CA CYS A 57 10.80 -14.37 -1.09
C CYS A 57 10.48 -15.24 0.14
N VAL A 58 9.59 -14.78 1.01
CA VAL A 58 9.15 -15.54 2.20
C VAL A 58 8.46 -16.84 1.79
N CYS A 59 7.58 -16.78 0.78
CA CYS A 59 6.85 -17.93 0.25
C CYS A 59 7.63 -18.75 -0.79
N LYS A 60 8.92 -18.45 -1.03
CA LYS A 60 9.67 -19.00 -2.17
C LYS A 60 9.69 -20.52 -2.23
N GLU A 61 9.82 -21.22 -1.10
CA GLU A 61 9.79 -22.69 -1.09
C GLU A 61 8.43 -23.25 -1.55
N ASP A 62 7.34 -22.62 -1.14
CA ASP A 62 5.98 -22.99 -1.55
C ASP A 62 5.75 -22.64 -3.03
N ALA A 63 6.28 -21.50 -3.49
CA ALA A 63 6.23 -21.10 -4.89
C ALA A 63 7.02 -22.08 -5.78
N ASP A 64 8.23 -22.44 -5.38
CA ASP A 64 9.09 -23.40 -6.07
C ASP A 64 8.41 -24.78 -6.13
N ALA A 65 7.79 -25.23 -5.03
CA ALA A 65 7.04 -26.49 -4.99
C ALA A 65 5.80 -26.51 -5.90
N LYS A 66 5.15 -25.37 -6.09
CA LYS A 66 4.01 -25.19 -7.00
C LYS A 66 4.41 -24.86 -8.44
N GLY A 67 5.70 -24.66 -8.70
CA GLY A 67 6.21 -24.22 -10.01
C GLY A 67 5.75 -22.82 -10.40
N ILE A 68 5.51 -21.95 -9.42
CA ILE A 68 5.05 -20.58 -9.63
C ILE A 68 6.25 -19.63 -9.66
N THR A 69 6.37 -18.89 -10.75
CA THR A 69 7.38 -17.84 -10.93
C THR A 69 7.03 -16.57 -10.16
N ASP A 70 8.00 -15.67 -10.00
CA ASP A 70 7.80 -14.36 -9.39
C ASP A 70 6.75 -13.55 -10.16
N GLU A 71 6.84 -13.57 -11.50
CA GLU A 71 5.90 -12.85 -12.35
C GLU A 71 4.48 -13.43 -12.28
N GLU A 72 4.32 -14.75 -12.12
CA GLU A 72 3.03 -15.41 -11.89
C GLU A 72 2.45 -15.16 -10.50
N PHE A 73 3.33 -15.02 -9.51
CA PHE A 73 2.95 -14.62 -8.17
C PHE A 73 2.44 -13.17 -8.21
N GLY A 74 3.26 -12.24 -8.70
CA GLY A 74 2.93 -10.81 -8.80
C GLY A 74 1.69 -10.52 -9.63
N ARG A 75 1.43 -11.26 -10.72
CA ARG A 75 0.18 -11.12 -11.50
C ARG A 75 -1.09 -11.37 -10.69
N ALA A 76 -1.03 -12.17 -9.63
CA ALA A 76 -2.18 -12.46 -8.76
C ALA A 76 -2.25 -11.55 -7.52
N MET A 77 -1.29 -10.64 -7.34
CA MET A 77 -1.19 -9.75 -6.19
C MET A 77 -1.75 -8.37 -6.53
N ALA A 78 -3.04 -8.18 -6.28
CA ALA A 78 -3.71 -6.89 -6.46
C ALA A 78 -4.88 -6.72 -5.46
N GLY A 79 -5.16 -5.47 -5.06
CA GLY A 79 -6.26 -5.15 -4.15
C GLY A 79 -6.16 -5.91 -2.83
N ASP A 80 -7.25 -6.55 -2.43
CA ASP A 80 -7.39 -7.28 -1.16
C ASP A 80 -6.29 -8.33 -0.94
N ALA A 81 -5.76 -8.95 -1.99
CA ALA A 81 -4.65 -9.91 -1.87
C ALA A 81 -3.40 -9.26 -1.25
N ILE A 82 -3.13 -7.99 -1.55
CA ILE A 82 -2.01 -7.23 -0.98
C ILE A 82 -2.26 -6.99 0.51
N GLU A 83 -3.48 -6.58 0.88
CA GLU A 83 -3.86 -6.33 2.26
C GLU A 83 -3.75 -7.61 3.10
N LEU A 84 -4.34 -8.71 2.63
CA LEU A 84 -4.28 -10.01 3.31
C LEU A 84 -2.84 -10.52 3.47
N ALA A 85 -1.99 -10.34 2.45
CA ALA A 85 -0.59 -10.70 2.53
C ALA A 85 0.19 -9.82 3.50
N THR A 86 -0.11 -8.52 3.55
CA THR A 86 0.48 -7.58 4.51
C THR A 86 0.19 -8.03 5.93
N THR A 87 -1.08 -8.28 6.27
CA THR A 87 -1.48 -8.75 7.60
C THR A 87 -0.76 -10.05 7.96
N ALA A 88 -0.76 -11.03 7.05
CA ALA A 88 -0.11 -12.32 7.30
C ALA A 88 1.41 -12.17 7.57
N LEU A 89 2.10 -11.31 6.82
CA LEU A 89 3.53 -11.02 7.02
C LEU A 89 3.81 -10.33 8.35
N LEU A 90 3.05 -9.29 8.68
CA LEU A 90 3.25 -8.54 9.93
C LEU A 90 3.02 -9.43 11.14
N GLU A 91 1.97 -10.24 11.13
CA GLU A 91 1.69 -11.18 12.23
C GLU A 91 2.79 -12.22 12.39
N GLU A 92 3.28 -12.83 11.30
CA GLU A 92 4.39 -13.79 11.35
C GLU A 92 5.70 -13.15 11.82
N LEU A 93 5.99 -11.95 11.34
CA LEU A 93 7.17 -11.20 11.75
C LEU A 93 7.13 -10.89 13.24
N VAL A 94 5.96 -10.54 13.78
CA VAL A 94 5.78 -10.36 15.23
C VAL A 94 5.96 -11.69 15.98
N ASP A 95 5.44 -12.78 15.43
CA ASP A 95 5.52 -14.12 16.03
C ASP A 95 6.93 -14.71 16.05
N PHE A 96 7.82 -14.26 15.15
CA PHE A 96 9.24 -14.59 15.14
C PHE A 96 9.98 -14.14 16.42
N PHE A 97 9.53 -13.07 17.07
CA PHE A 97 10.22 -12.52 18.25
C PHE A 97 9.95 -13.33 19.54
N PRO A 98 10.91 -13.37 20.48
CA PRO A 98 10.69 -13.91 21.82
C PRO A 98 9.54 -13.23 22.56
N GLN A 99 8.92 -13.95 23.50
CA GLN A 99 7.64 -13.57 24.14
C GLN A 99 7.54 -12.11 24.59
N GLY A 100 8.57 -11.57 25.25
CA GLY A 100 8.54 -10.18 25.75
C GLY A 100 8.41 -9.15 24.63
N LYS A 101 9.24 -9.26 23.57
CA LYS A 101 9.18 -8.37 22.41
C LYS A 101 7.90 -8.59 21.61
N ARG A 102 7.49 -9.85 21.42
CA ARG A 102 6.27 -10.21 20.71
C ARG A 102 5.02 -9.56 21.30
N GLN A 103 4.86 -9.57 22.63
CA GLN A 103 3.69 -8.95 23.26
C GLN A 103 3.61 -7.43 23.01
N LEU A 104 4.76 -6.74 23.03
CA LEU A 104 4.82 -5.31 22.76
C LEU A 104 4.49 -5.01 21.29
N LEU A 105 5.09 -5.75 20.36
CA LEU A 105 4.88 -5.56 18.93
C LEU A 105 3.45 -5.87 18.50
N ARG A 106 2.80 -6.90 19.07
CA ARG A 106 1.37 -7.17 18.84
C ARG A 106 0.48 -5.98 19.23
N LYS A 107 0.77 -5.33 20.36
CA LYS A 107 0.02 -4.13 20.80
C LYS A 107 0.25 -2.96 19.85
N ALA A 108 1.48 -2.78 19.38
CA ALA A 108 1.81 -1.73 18.42
C ALA A 108 1.08 -1.94 17.08
N LEU A 109 1.08 -3.17 16.56
CA LEU A 109 0.39 -3.54 15.33
C LEU A 109 -1.12 -3.28 15.42
N ALA A 110 -1.78 -3.78 16.47
CA ALA A 110 -3.21 -3.54 16.67
C ALA A 110 -3.55 -2.03 16.77
N LYS A 111 -2.66 -1.23 17.37
CA LYS A 111 -2.85 0.22 17.45
C LYS A 111 -2.71 0.89 16.09
N LEU A 112 -1.76 0.44 15.26
CA LEU A 112 -1.56 0.94 13.90
C LEU A 112 -2.80 0.66 13.03
N GLU A 113 -3.34 -0.56 13.09
CA GLU A 113 -4.57 -0.95 12.37
C GLU A 113 -5.74 -0.03 12.75
N THR A 114 -5.97 0.16 14.06
CA THR A 114 -7.04 1.04 14.55
C THR A 114 -6.87 2.49 14.07
N LEU A 115 -5.64 2.99 14.05
CA LEU A 115 -5.34 4.35 13.58
C LEU A 115 -5.58 4.50 12.08
N GLN A 116 -5.22 3.48 11.28
CA GLN A 116 -5.45 3.47 9.84
C GLN A 116 -6.95 3.46 9.52
N GLU A 117 -7.74 2.61 10.17
CA GLU A 117 -9.21 2.59 10.03
C GLU A 117 -9.82 3.95 10.35
N THR A 118 -9.39 4.57 11.46
CA THR A 118 -9.88 5.89 11.89
C THR A 118 -9.50 6.96 10.86
N MET A 119 -8.28 6.93 10.33
CA MET A 119 -7.82 7.89 9.33
C MET A 119 -8.61 7.78 8.03
N LEU A 120 -8.86 6.56 7.55
CA LEU A 120 -9.67 6.32 6.35
C LEU A 120 -11.10 6.83 6.54
N ALA A 121 -11.70 6.58 7.71
CA ALA A 121 -13.04 7.10 8.03
C ALA A 121 -13.08 8.64 8.00
N VAL A 122 -12.11 9.31 8.62
CA VAL A 122 -12.01 10.77 8.62
C VAL A 122 -11.80 11.32 7.21
N VAL A 123 -10.95 10.69 6.40
CA VAL A 123 -10.71 11.11 5.01
C VAL A 123 -11.96 10.92 4.16
N SER A 124 -12.66 9.77 4.29
CA SER A 124 -13.91 9.53 3.58
C SER A 124 -14.96 10.59 3.93
N GLU A 125 -15.17 10.87 5.22
CA GLU A 125 -16.12 11.90 5.67
C GLU A 125 -15.79 13.27 5.08
N ARG A 126 -14.50 13.61 4.95
CA ARG A 126 -14.07 14.86 4.32
C ARG A 126 -14.31 14.87 2.81
N LEU A 127 -14.07 13.76 2.12
CA LEU A 127 -14.31 13.64 0.68
C LEU A 127 -15.81 13.72 0.35
N ASP A 128 -16.65 13.18 1.21
CA ASP A 128 -18.12 13.18 1.06
C ASP A 128 -18.77 14.48 1.58
N SER A 129 -17.98 15.47 2.01
CA SER A 129 -18.50 16.68 2.65
C SER A 129 -19.06 17.70 1.66
N PRO A 130 -20.28 18.24 1.87
CA PRO A 130 -20.85 19.30 1.04
C PRO A 130 -19.99 20.57 1.00
N GLU A 131 -19.20 20.82 2.05
CA GLU A 131 -18.26 21.93 2.11
C GLU A 131 -17.14 21.79 1.08
N LEU A 132 -16.65 20.57 0.83
CA LEU A 132 -15.64 20.30 -0.20
C LEU A 132 -16.24 20.49 -1.61
N ASP A 133 -17.46 20.01 -1.83
CA ASP A 133 -18.19 20.23 -3.09
C ASP A 133 -18.36 21.73 -3.39
N ALA A 134 -18.77 22.50 -2.39
CA ALA A 134 -18.93 23.95 -2.52
C ALA A 134 -17.61 24.65 -2.87
N GLN A 135 -16.50 24.22 -2.27
CA GLN A 135 -15.16 24.75 -2.57
C GLN A 135 -14.72 24.41 -4.01
N LEU A 136 -14.90 23.17 -4.45
CA LEU A 136 -14.58 22.73 -5.81
C LEU A 136 -15.41 23.50 -6.85
N LEU A 137 -16.72 23.68 -6.62
CA LEU A 137 -17.59 24.45 -7.49
C LEU A 137 -17.19 25.94 -7.56
N ALA A 138 -16.75 26.53 -6.45
CA ALA A 138 -16.29 27.92 -6.43
C ALA A 138 -15.02 28.11 -7.27
N GLU A 139 -14.06 27.19 -7.20
CA GLU A 139 -12.84 27.24 -8.01
C GLU A 139 -13.11 27.02 -9.51
N LEU A 140 -14.02 26.11 -9.88
CA LEU A 140 -14.42 25.90 -11.27
C LEU A 140 -15.06 27.16 -11.88
N ARG A 141 -15.88 27.89 -11.10
CA ARG A 141 -16.48 29.17 -11.56
C ARG A 141 -15.43 30.24 -11.84
N LYS A 142 -14.43 30.40 -10.96
CA LYS A 142 -13.32 31.34 -11.16
C LYS A 142 -12.54 31.07 -12.45
N LEU A 143 -12.39 29.80 -12.83
CA LEU A 143 -11.69 29.41 -14.06
C LEU A 143 -12.53 29.70 -15.32
N GLY A 144 -13.86 29.55 -15.23
CA GLY A 144 -14.81 29.86 -16.30
C GLY A 144 -14.90 31.36 -16.62
N ASP A 145 -14.87 32.22 -15.60
CA ASP A 145 -14.96 33.68 -15.77
C ASP A 145 -13.69 34.30 -16.41
N SER A 146 -12.57 33.56 -16.45
CA SER A 146 -11.29 34.00 -17.04
C SER A 146 -11.23 33.90 -18.57
N SER A 147 -12.15 33.17 -19.22
CA SER A 147 -12.14 32.96 -20.69
C SER A 147 -12.97 33.97 -21.50
N GLY A 148 -13.40 35.09 -20.88
CA GLY A 148 -14.36 36.05 -21.48
C GLY A 148 -13.78 37.23 -22.27
N ASP A 149 -12.50 37.58 -22.13
CA ASP A 149 -11.93 38.74 -22.83
C ASP A 149 -11.33 38.35 -24.19
N SER A 150 -12.21 38.13 -25.17
CA SER A 150 -11.80 38.22 -26.58
C SER A 150 -11.64 39.69 -26.94
N PRO A 151 -10.46 40.15 -27.41
CA PRO A 151 -10.28 41.57 -27.75
C PRO A 151 -11.23 41.96 -28.88
N ALA A 152 -11.96 43.06 -28.67
CA ALA A 152 -12.88 43.63 -29.63
C ALA A 152 -12.18 43.85 -30.99
N SER A 153 -12.83 43.37 -32.06
CA SER A 153 -12.36 43.49 -33.43
C SER A 153 -12.00 44.94 -33.79
N SER A 154 -10.79 45.14 -34.34
CA SER A 154 -10.32 46.43 -34.80
C SER A 154 -11.23 46.99 -35.90
N GLU A 155 -11.79 48.17 -35.66
CA GLU A 155 -12.50 48.95 -36.66
C GLU A 155 -11.61 49.20 -37.88
N SER A 156 -12.13 48.86 -39.06
CA SER A 156 -11.53 49.20 -40.35
C SER A 156 -11.74 50.68 -40.63
N THR A 157 -10.64 51.41 -40.83
CA THR A 157 -10.66 52.81 -41.29
C THR A 157 -11.18 52.89 -42.74
N PRO A 158 -12.20 53.71 -43.04
CA PRO A 158 -12.54 54.03 -44.42
C PRO A 158 -11.73 55.26 -44.89
N VAL A 159 -11.18 55.15 -46.11
CA VAL A 159 -10.54 56.25 -46.87
C VAL A 159 -11.59 56.84 -47.82
N PRO A 160 -11.67 58.17 -47.95
CA PRO A 160 -11.18 58.83 -49.18
C PRO A 160 -10.16 59.94 -48.91
#